data_AF-A0A4V1T939-F1
#
_entry.id   AF-A0A4V1T939-F1
#
_cell.length_a   1.000
_cell.length_b   1.000
_cell.length_c   1.000
_cell.angle_alpha   90.00
_cell.angle_beta   90.00
_cell.angle_gamma   90.00
#
_symmetry.space_group_name_H-M   'P 1'
#
loop_
_entity.id
_entity.type
_entity.pdbx_description
1 polymer ?
#
loop_
_entity_poly.entity_id
_entity_poly.type
_entity_poly.pdbx_seq_one_letter_code
_entity_poly.pdbx_strand_id
1 'polypeptide(L)'
;MAAWSRAVTTVLALVLILASGSESGIAEPVSALHCENRTVRDAGYLICSIDLKIALPRLFWKGSGDEPYRTFDAVAEAVAAGGKSLVFAMNAGMYAEDFSPMGLYVEDGREVRPANRIEMKVPPGAVPNFYKKPNGIFFLTETEAGILPTGAFV
;
A
#
# COMPACT_ATOMS: atom_id res chain seq x y z
N MET A 1 -44.06 -24.26 78.47
CA MET A 1 -42.75 -23.63 78.73
C MET A 1 -41.69 -24.63 78.27
N ALA A 2 -40.80 -24.44 77.31
CA ALA A 2 -40.36 -23.36 76.42
C ALA A 2 -39.78 -24.06 75.16
N ALA A 3 -40.22 -23.73 73.94
CA ALA A 3 -39.50 -22.90 72.96
C ALA A 3 -37.97 -23.08 72.94
N TRP A 4 -37.43 -23.72 71.88
CA TRP A 4 -36.07 -23.44 71.39
C TRP A 4 -36.08 -23.30 69.87
N SER A 5 -35.81 -22.08 69.43
CA SER A 5 -35.80 -21.60 68.05
C SER A 5 -34.43 -21.86 67.42
N ARG A 6 -34.42 -22.29 66.16
CA ARG A 6 -33.24 -22.42 65.33
C ARG A 6 -32.85 -21.04 64.79
N ALA A 7 -31.65 -20.57 65.10
CA ALA A 7 -31.05 -19.42 64.42
C ALA A 7 -29.81 -19.91 63.65
N VAL A 8 -29.95 -19.99 62.32
CA VAL A 8 -28.84 -20.11 61.38
C VAL A 8 -28.53 -18.70 60.92
N THR A 9 -27.39 -18.16 61.34
CA THR A 9 -26.95 -16.81 60.97
C THR A 9 -25.97 -16.92 59.81
N THR A 10 -26.44 -16.61 58.61
CA THR A 10 -25.61 -16.51 57.40
C THR A 10 -24.81 -15.20 57.46
N VAL A 11 -23.49 -15.28 57.55
CA VAL A 11 -22.59 -14.11 57.45
C VAL A 11 -22.29 -13.89 55.96
N LEU A 12 -22.83 -12.80 55.40
CA LEU A 12 -22.48 -12.32 54.06
C LEU A 12 -21.13 -11.61 54.13
N ALA A 13 -20.08 -12.21 53.58
CA ALA A 13 -18.78 -11.56 53.40
C ALA A 13 -18.83 -10.66 52.15
N LEU A 14 -18.73 -9.35 52.35
CA LEU A 14 -18.63 -8.35 51.29
C LEU A 14 -17.17 -8.30 50.80
N VAL A 15 -16.88 -8.89 49.64
CA VAL A 15 -15.57 -8.79 48.99
C VAL A 15 -15.52 -7.49 48.20
N LEU A 16 -14.79 -6.49 48.71
CA LEU A 16 -14.44 -5.27 47.99
C LEU A 16 -13.33 -5.58 46.97
N ILE A 17 -13.71 -5.71 45.70
CA ILE A 17 -12.77 -5.84 44.58
C ILE A 17 -12.20 -4.45 44.29
N LEU A 18 -10.95 -4.21 44.71
CA LEU A 18 -10.15 -3.08 44.27
C LEU A 18 -9.74 -3.33 42.81
N ALA A 19 -10.46 -2.72 41.86
CA ALA A 19 -10.08 -2.73 40.47
C ALA A 19 -8.88 -1.80 40.28
N SER A 20 -7.67 -2.37 40.23
CA SER A 20 -6.49 -1.70 39.68
C SER A 20 -6.74 -1.47 38.19
N GLY A 21 -7.05 -0.22 37.82
CA GLY A 21 -7.18 0.18 36.42
C GLY A 21 -5.81 0.09 35.74
N SER A 22 -5.58 -1.01 35.02
CA SER A 22 -4.56 -1.05 33.99
C SER A 22 -5.05 -0.18 32.84
N GLU A 23 -4.45 1.00 32.67
CA GLU A 23 -4.59 1.79 31.44
C GLU A 23 -3.92 1.03 30.30
N SER A 24 -4.63 0.05 29.76
CA SER A 24 -4.32 -0.54 28.47
C SER A 24 -4.62 0.53 27.42
N GLY A 25 -3.62 1.36 27.13
CA GLY A 25 -3.65 2.24 25.96
C GLY A 25 -3.88 1.37 24.73
N ILE A 26 -5.09 1.45 24.17
CA ILE A 26 -5.40 0.82 22.89
C ILE A 26 -4.61 1.63 21.86
N ALA A 27 -3.44 1.11 21.45
CA ALA A 27 -2.74 1.64 20.31
C ALA A 27 -3.66 1.45 19.09
N GLU A 28 -4.20 2.55 18.59
CA GLU A 28 -4.95 2.55 17.33
C GLU A 28 -4.07 1.90 16.24
N PRO A 29 -4.63 1.01 15.41
CA PRO A 29 -3.88 0.43 14.31
C PRO A 29 -3.38 1.56 13.41
N VAL A 30 -2.06 1.74 13.36
CA VAL A 30 -1.46 2.78 12.51
C VAL A 30 -1.65 2.36 11.05
N SER A 31 -2.65 2.95 10.39
CA SER A 31 -2.88 2.72 8.97
C SER A 31 -1.82 3.47 8.18
N ALA A 32 -1.02 2.75 7.41
CA ALA A 32 -0.07 3.35 6.47
C ALA A 32 -0.77 4.13 5.34
N LEU A 33 -2.07 3.89 5.12
CA LEU A 33 -2.84 4.43 4.01
C LEU A 33 -3.99 5.29 4.51
N HIS A 34 -4.08 6.52 4.01
CA HIS A 34 -5.21 7.41 4.23
C HIS A 34 -5.79 7.84 2.87
N CYS A 35 -7.06 7.51 2.61
CA CYS A 35 -7.72 7.86 1.36
C CYS A 35 -8.91 8.79 1.59
N GLU A 36 -9.08 9.77 0.70
CA GLU A 36 -10.17 10.72 0.77
C GLU A 36 -10.67 11.13 -0.62
N ASN A 37 -11.97 11.39 -0.71
CA ASN A 37 -12.56 11.97 -1.91
C ASN A 37 -12.27 13.48 -1.92
N ARG A 38 -11.73 13.98 -3.04
CA ARG A 38 -11.40 15.39 -3.25
C ARG A 38 -11.87 15.83 -4.63
N THR A 39 -12.37 17.05 -4.72
CA THR A 39 -12.68 17.69 -6.01
C THR A 39 -11.62 18.73 -6.30
N VAL A 40 -10.99 18.63 -7.48
CA VAL A 40 -9.95 19.56 -7.93
C VAL A 40 -10.34 20.03 -9.32
N ARG A 41 -10.55 21.35 -9.49
CA ARG A 41 -10.98 21.96 -10.78
C ARG A 41 -12.17 21.22 -11.40
N ASP A 42 -13.21 21.00 -10.60
CA ASP A 42 -14.46 20.31 -10.97
C ASP A 42 -14.34 18.83 -11.37
N ALA A 43 -13.16 18.22 -11.16
CA ALA A 43 -12.95 16.78 -11.32
C ALA A 43 -12.84 16.09 -9.95
N GLY A 44 -13.56 14.98 -9.78
CA GLY A 44 -13.52 14.14 -8.59
C GLY A 44 -12.34 13.17 -8.61
N TYR A 45 -11.64 13.07 -7.49
CA TYR A 45 -10.49 12.19 -7.28
C TYR A 45 -10.62 11.45 -5.95
N LEU A 46 -10.16 10.20 -5.93
CA LEU A 46 -9.78 9.51 -4.70
C LEU A 46 -8.27 9.73 -4.50
N ILE A 47 -7.91 10.47 -3.46
CA ILE A 47 -6.52 10.76 -3.13
C ILE A 47 -6.11 9.89 -1.96
N CYS A 48 -5.15 9.00 -2.19
CA CYS A 48 -4.58 8.12 -1.18
C CYS A 48 -3.15 8.55 -0.84
N SER A 49 -2.89 8.86 0.43
CA SER A 49 -1.58 9.17 0.98
C SER A 49 -1.02 7.96 1.70
N ILE A 50 0.26 7.65 1.46
CA ILE A 50 0.95 6.52 2.07
C ILE A 50 2.10 7.04 2.94
N ASP A 51 2.15 6.62 4.20
CA ASP A 51 3.33 6.82 5.04
C ASP A 51 4.38 5.75 4.72
N LEU A 52 5.41 6.18 3.97
CA LEU A 52 6.51 5.33 3.52
C LEU A 52 7.33 4.72 4.67
N LYS A 53 7.27 5.29 5.88
CA LYS A 53 7.95 4.75 7.07
C LYS A 53 7.26 3.49 7.62
N ILE A 54 5.99 3.30 7.28
CA ILE A 54 5.18 2.16 7.74
C ILE A 54 5.03 1.12 6.63
N ALA A 55 4.78 1.56 5.39
CA ALA A 55 4.66 0.66 4.25
C ALA A 55 5.22 1.28 2.97
N LEU A 56 6.06 0.51 2.27
CA LEU A 56 6.61 0.89 0.98
C LEU A 56 5.81 0.22 -0.17
N PRO A 57 5.26 1.00 -1.12
CA PRO A 57 4.72 0.46 -2.35
C PRO A 57 5.76 -0.37 -3.10
N ARG A 58 5.32 -1.47 -3.71
CA ARG A 58 6.17 -2.34 -4.54
C ARG A 58 5.56 -2.50 -5.93
N LEU A 59 6.41 -2.79 -6.90
CA LEU A 59 5.98 -3.23 -8.22
C LEU A 59 5.79 -4.74 -8.24
N PHE A 60 4.87 -5.19 -9.11
CA PHE A 60 4.56 -6.58 -9.34
C PHE A 60 4.34 -6.77 -10.84
N TRP A 61 5.27 -7.46 -11.51
CA TRP A 61 5.10 -7.80 -12.93
C TRP A 61 4.79 -9.27 -13.11
N LYS A 62 5.71 -10.15 -12.74
CA LYS A 62 5.64 -11.59 -13.02
C LYS A 62 5.64 -12.42 -11.75
N GLY A 63 4.93 -13.55 -11.80
CA GLY A 63 4.98 -14.58 -10.77
C GLY A 63 6.14 -15.56 -10.94
N SER A 64 6.16 -16.60 -10.11
CA SER A 64 7.21 -17.64 -10.09
C SER A 64 7.36 -18.43 -11.40
N GLY A 65 6.35 -18.39 -12.28
CA GLY A 65 6.37 -19.02 -13.60
C GLY A 65 6.85 -18.11 -14.74
N ASP A 66 7.40 -16.92 -14.44
CA ASP A 66 7.78 -15.89 -15.43
C ASP A 66 6.61 -15.34 -16.29
N GLU A 67 5.38 -15.63 -15.86
CA GLU A 67 4.14 -15.11 -16.45
C GLU A 67 3.66 -13.86 -15.70
N PRO A 68 3.14 -12.85 -16.42
CA PRO A 68 2.63 -11.63 -15.80
C PRO A 68 1.37 -11.90 -14.97
N TYR A 69 1.21 -11.21 -13.84
CA TYR A 69 0.04 -11.38 -12.96
C TYR A 69 -1.29 -10.96 -13.61
N ARG A 70 -1.29 -9.87 -14.39
CA ARG A 70 -2.43 -9.28 -15.13
C ARG A 70 -3.62 -8.78 -14.30
N THR A 71 -3.88 -9.32 -13.12
CA THR A 71 -5.00 -8.93 -12.25
C THR A 71 -4.54 -8.62 -10.83
N PHE A 72 -5.29 -7.78 -10.12
CA PHE A 72 -4.99 -7.48 -8.71
C PHE A 72 -5.24 -8.67 -7.79
N ASP A 73 -6.18 -9.56 -8.12
CA ASP A 73 -6.44 -10.78 -7.34
C ASP A 73 -5.23 -11.72 -7.36
N ALA A 74 -4.60 -11.91 -8.52
CA ALA A 74 -3.39 -12.72 -8.64
C ALA A 74 -2.21 -12.11 -7.85
N VAL A 75 -2.10 -10.77 -7.82
CA VAL A 75 -1.13 -10.08 -6.97
C VAL A 75 -1.48 -10.28 -5.49
N ALA A 76 -2.75 -10.19 -5.10
CA ALA A 76 -3.20 -10.40 -3.73
C ALA A 76 -2.89 -11.81 -3.23
N GLU A 77 -3.13 -12.84 -4.05
CA GLU A 77 -2.79 -14.23 -3.77
C GLU A 77 -1.28 -14.41 -3.56
N ALA A 78 -0.45 -13.83 -4.43
CA ALA A 78 1.01 -13.88 -4.30
C ALA A 78 1.51 -13.18 -3.03
N VAL A 79 0.91 -12.04 -2.68
CA VAL A 79 1.21 -11.30 -1.43
C VAL A 79 0.80 -12.12 -0.20
N ALA A 80 -0.37 -12.77 -0.24
CA ALA A 80 -0.89 -13.63 0.82
C ALA A 80 -0.03 -14.88 1.03
N ALA A 81 0.44 -15.51 -0.05
CA ALA A 81 1.38 -16.63 0.03
C ALA A 81 2.70 -16.26 0.74
N GLY A 82 3.09 -14.99 0.70
CA GLY A 82 4.22 -14.43 1.44
C GLY A 82 3.91 -13.96 2.86
N GLY A 83 2.72 -14.26 3.41
CA GLY A 83 2.31 -13.87 4.76
C GLY A 83 1.99 -12.38 4.92
N LYS A 84 1.68 -11.69 3.82
CA LYS A 84 1.31 -10.26 3.81
C LYS A 84 -0.13 -10.09 3.32
N SER A 85 -0.67 -8.87 3.42
CA SER A 85 -1.98 -8.54 2.86
C SER A 85 -1.84 -7.39 1.86
N LEU A 86 -2.56 -7.46 0.74
CA LEU A 86 -2.64 -6.38 -0.23
C LEU A 86 -3.71 -5.37 0.23
N VAL A 87 -3.27 -4.23 0.74
CA VAL A 87 -4.17 -3.17 1.24
C VAL A 87 -4.62 -2.19 0.16
N PHE A 88 -3.81 -2.04 -0.90
CA PHE A 88 -4.05 -1.11 -1.98
C PHE A 88 -3.19 -1.50 -3.20
N ALA A 89 -3.75 -1.34 -4.40
CA ALA A 89 -3.05 -1.49 -5.65
C ALA A 89 -3.65 -0.58 -6.73
N MET A 90 -2.82 -0.17 -7.68
CA MET A 90 -3.22 0.52 -8.89
C MET A 90 -2.32 0.08 -10.05
N ASN A 91 -2.71 0.41 -11.28
CA ASN A 91 -1.80 0.24 -12.41
C ASN A 91 -0.56 1.14 -12.25
N ALA A 92 0.58 0.67 -12.77
CA ALA A 92 1.83 1.42 -12.76
C ALA A 92 2.13 2.00 -14.16
N GLY A 93 3.32 1.71 -14.71
CA GLY A 93 3.77 2.22 -16.01
C GLY A 93 3.10 1.57 -17.22
N MET A 94 3.40 2.12 -18.39
CA MET A 94 2.95 1.59 -19.70
C MET A 94 3.61 0.24 -20.00
N TYR A 95 2.84 -0.66 -20.61
CA TYR A 95 3.30 -2.00 -21.02
C TYR A 95 2.94 -2.27 -22.50
N ALA A 96 3.68 -3.16 -23.14
CA ALA A 96 3.43 -3.64 -24.50
C ALA A 96 2.37 -4.74 -24.53
N GLU A 97 1.92 -5.19 -25.70
CA GLU A 97 0.86 -6.21 -25.83
C GLU A 97 1.18 -7.54 -25.11
N ASP A 98 2.47 -7.86 -24.95
CA ASP A 98 2.97 -9.01 -24.21
C ASP A 98 3.07 -8.77 -22.69
N PHE A 99 2.52 -7.67 -22.19
CA PHE A 99 2.62 -7.18 -20.80
C PHE A 99 4.03 -6.80 -20.35
N SER A 100 5.00 -6.67 -21.25
CA SER A 100 6.34 -6.23 -20.86
C SER A 100 6.40 -4.70 -20.66
N PRO A 101 7.16 -4.20 -19.66
CA PRO A 101 7.28 -2.77 -19.42
C PRO A 101 7.88 -2.04 -20.62
N MET A 102 7.28 -0.90 -21.02
CA MET A 102 7.78 -0.07 -22.13
C MET A 102 8.89 0.90 -21.71
N GLY A 103 9.08 1.11 -20.40
CA GLY A 103 10.08 2.00 -19.82
C GLY A 103 10.84 1.34 -18.67
N LEU A 104 11.53 2.16 -17.88
CA LEU A 104 12.30 1.71 -16.73
C LEU A 104 11.41 0.85 -15.81
N TYR A 105 11.88 -0.35 -15.50
CA TYR A 105 11.24 -1.23 -14.54
C TYR A 105 12.30 -1.78 -13.57
N VAL A 106 12.16 -1.42 -12.30
CA VAL A 106 13.03 -1.85 -11.20
C VAL A 106 12.16 -2.55 -10.18
N GLU A 107 12.42 -3.82 -9.92
CA GLU A 107 11.67 -4.64 -8.96
C GLU A 107 12.66 -5.34 -8.03
N ASP A 108 12.37 -5.31 -6.73
CA ASP A 108 13.24 -5.81 -5.67
C ASP A 108 14.70 -5.33 -5.79
N GLY A 109 14.86 -4.04 -6.15
CA GLY A 109 16.16 -3.38 -6.30
C GLY A 109 16.93 -3.74 -7.58
N ARG A 110 16.38 -4.59 -8.45
CA ARG A 110 17.00 -5.01 -9.70
C ARG A 110 16.36 -4.33 -10.89
N GLU A 111 17.18 -3.71 -11.74
CA GLU A 111 16.72 -3.25 -13.04
C GLU A 111 16.42 -4.46 -13.93
N VAL A 112 15.15 -4.54 -14.38
CA VAL A 112 14.67 -5.60 -15.29
C VAL A 112 14.50 -5.06 -16.71
N ARG A 113 14.13 -3.78 -16.84
CA ARG A 113 14.03 -3.06 -18.11
C ARG A 113 14.67 -1.67 -17.98
N PRO A 114 15.50 -1.24 -18.93
CA PRO A 114 16.13 0.08 -18.87
C PRO A 114 15.16 1.21 -19.20
N ALA A 115 15.55 2.43 -18.82
CA ALA A 115 14.79 3.62 -19.16
C ALA A 115 14.65 3.83 -20.68
N ASN A 116 13.42 4.12 -21.14
CA ASN A 116 13.18 4.40 -22.55
C ASN A 116 13.64 5.82 -22.91
N ARG A 117 14.67 5.89 -23.75
CA ARG A 117 15.30 7.14 -24.24
C ARG A 117 15.03 7.41 -25.71
N ILE A 118 14.06 6.72 -26.31
CA ILE A 118 13.75 6.88 -27.74
C ILE A 118 13.28 8.31 -27.99
N GLU A 119 13.80 8.89 -29.07
CA GLU A 119 13.32 10.15 -29.66
C GLU A 119 12.61 9.83 -30.97
N MET A 120 11.32 10.15 -31.03
CA MET A 120 10.49 9.88 -32.20
C MET A 120 10.74 10.92 -33.28
N LYS A 121 11.22 10.50 -34.45
CA LYS A 121 11.40 11.35 -35.64
C LYS A 121 10.10 11.49 -36.44
N VAL A 122 9.06 12.01 -35.80
CA VAL A 122 7.74 12.29 -36.39
C VAL A 122 7.36 13.74 -36.11
N PRO A 123 6.38 14.33 -36.82
CA PRO A 123 5.88 15.66 -36.50
C PRO A 123 5.51 15.77 -35.00
N PRO A 124 5.79 16.88 -34.30
CA PRO A 124 5.57 16.98 -32.85
C PRO A 124 4.15 16.61 -32.39
N GLY A 125 3.13 16.94 -33.18
CA GLY A 125 1.74 16.58 -32.90
C GLY A 125 1.40 15.09 -33.02
N ALA A 126 2.27 14.30 -33.65
CA ALA A 126 2.12 12.86 -33.84
C ALA A 126 2.94 12.01 -32.83
N VAL A 127 3.71 12.65 -31.94
CA VAL A 127 4.46 11.92 -30.90
C VAL A 127 3.49 11.40 -29.83
N PRO A 128 3.41 10.08 -29.58
CA PRO A 128 2.55 9.55 -28.52
C PRO A 128 3.01 10.04 -27.14
N ASN A 129 2.07 10.16 -26.19
CA ASN A 129 2.33 10.80 -24.89
C ASN A 129 3.54 10.22 -24.13
N PHE A 130 3.75 8.91 -24.17
CA PHE A 130 4.88 8.25 -23.50
C PHE A 130 6.26 8.72 -24.00
N TYR A 131 6.35 9.10 -25.27
CA TYR A 131 7.60 9.51 -25.93
C TYR A 131 7.82 11.02 -25.95
N LYS A 132 6.85 11.83 -25.49
CA LYS A 132 6.99 13.28 -25.44
C LYS A 132 8.10 13.69 -24.46
N LYS A 133 8.83 14.75 -24.79
CA LYS A 133 9.89 15.32 -23.95
C LYS A 133 9.49 16.73 -23.46
N PRO A 134 9.96 17.18 -22.28
CA PRO A 134 10.68 16.38 -21.28
C PRO A 134 9.75 15.33 -20.64
N ASN A 135 10.31 14.16 -20.32
CA ASN A 135 9.64 13.11 -19.54
C ASN A 135 10.48 12.77 -18.30
N GLY A 136 9.88 12.02 -17.36
CA GLY A 136 10.50 11.73 -16.08
C GLY A 136 10.30 10.30 -15.60
N ILE A 137 11.11 9.94 -14.61
CA ILE A 137 11.01 8.72 -13.82
C ILE A 137 10.44 9.11 -12.46
N PHE A 138 9.32 8.50 -12.10
CA PHE A 138 8.83 8.52 -10.73
C PHE A 138 9.56 7.44 -9.93
N PHE A 139 10.05 7.78 -8.74
CA PHE A 139 10.76 6.85 -7.87
C PHE A 139 10.33 7.02 -6.42
N LEU A 140 10.56 5.96 -5.66
CA LEU A 140 10.39 5.91 -4.21
C LEU A 140 11.74 5.52 -3.60
N THR A 141 12.13 6.21 -2.53
CA THR A 141 13.15 5.76 -1.60
C THR A 141 12.46 5.25 -0.33
N GLU A 142 13.23 4.85 0.68
CA GLU A 142 12.69 4.46 1.98
C GLU A 142 11.96 5.61 2.71
N THR A 143 12.21 6.88 2.31
CA THR A 143 11.71 8.05 3.06
C THR A 143 11.02 9.10 2.19
N GLU A 144 11.18 9.05 0.88
CA GLU A 144 10.62 10.07 -0.02
C GLU A 144 10.16 9.50 -1.36
N ALA A 145 9.25 10.23 -2.00
CA ALA A 145 8.86 10.05 -3.38
C ALA A 145 9.36 11.22 -4.22
N GLY A 146 9.81 10.96 -5.45
CA GLY A 146 10.39 11.99 -6.30
C GLY A 146 10.15 11.74 -7.79
N ILE A 147 10.45 12.77 -8.58
CA ILE A 147 10.47 12.71 -10.04
C ILE A 147 11.81 13.25 -10.53
N LEU A 148 12.49 12.49 -11.39
CA LEU A 148 13.73 12.91 -12.04
C LEU A 148 13.55 12.93 -13.56
N PRO A 149 14.15 13.88 -14.31
CA PRO A 149 14.16 13.85 -15.77
C PRO A 149 14.80 12.55 -16.27
N THR A 150 14.24 11.90 -17.29
CA THR A 150 14.77 10.60 -17.77
C THR A 150 16.25 10.65 -18.17
N GLY A 151 16.73 11.81 -18.65
CA GLY A 151 18.14 12.01 -19.01
C GLY A 151 19.10 12.10 -17.82
N ALA A 152 18.59 12.34 -16.60
CA ALA A 152 19.38 12.41 -15.37
C ALA A 152 19.50 11.07 -14.63
N PHE A 153 18.75 10.04 -15.08
CA PHE A 153 18.91 8.67 -14.58
C PHE A 153 20.22 8.07 -15.11
N VAL A 154 21.02 7.41 -14.28
CA VAL A 154 22.30 6.79 -14.69
C VAL A 154 22.45 5.40 -14.11
#